data_AF-A0A847E0L0-F1
#
_entry.id   AF-A0A847E0L0-F1
#
_cell.length_a   1.000
_cell.length_b   1.000
_cell.length_c   1.000
_cell.angle_alpha   90.00
_cell.angle_beta   90.00
_cell.angle_gamma   90.00
#
_symmetry.space_group_name_H-M   'P 1'
#
loop_
_entity.id
_entity.type
_entity.pdbx_description
1 polymer ?
#
loop_
_entity_poly.entity_id
_entity_poly.type
_entity_poly.pdbx_seq_one_letter_code
_entity_poly.pdbx_strand_id
1 'polypeptide(L)'
;MSATPGFRRSPALLPLGPQEAKLPGSGPLARAWRAVERGGDRICGEHDNPLRQLGGLGFALFWLVVASGAWLYVFYETSVDGAWTSVQGLTEQKWGGGLMRSLHRYASDALMLVVVLHLLRESCLGRFRGFRWYSWVSGVPSLWLLVAAGAGGYWLVWDTLAQFVATTTTEWFGVLPGFGPSLVRNFVTDEALSDRLFSLLLFLHIGLGLILLLAMWAHVQRLTRPRTMTTRAVALWTLAALMALSLGWPAVSEAPAELARVAGRVPIDWFYLAPLPVVDAGSPELVWFVVGGLTLALAAAPWLSRRPRPEAARVDPANCNGCARCFDDCPYAAIAMAPHPVRRGRIAVVDEDRCAGCGICAGACPSANPFRRGERLVSGIDLPWLTVGSLRDEFDAALAQWPAGNASDGPLAVVCCQYGAGLGASAPPGVLALGLPCAGLLPPSFVDYALRAGARGVIVAACPTQDCEFRFGASWTAQRMAGQREPRLRAGVELERLRVVHAAREDRRALLAAIADFDAAQVPENIDAC
;
A
#
# COMPACT_ATOMS: atom_id res chain seq x y z
N MET A 1 -38.32 28.68 29.79
CA MET A 1 -37.43 27.49 29.73
C MET A 1 -36.50 27.66 28.54
N SER A 2 -35.38 28.35 28.76
CA SER A 2 -34.36 28.61 27.75
C SER A 2 -33.41 27.41 27.66
N ALA A 3 -33.43 26.71 26.53
CA ALA A 3 -32.44 25.70 26.20
C ALA A 3 -31.13 26.41 25.82
N THR A 4 -30.15 26.37 26.73
CA THR A 4 -28.75 26.65 26.42
C THR A 4 -28.24 25.63 25.40
N PRO A 5 -27.67 26.03 24.26
CA PRO A 5 -27.03 25.10 23.35
C PRO A 5 -25.76 24.58 24.05
N GLY A 6 -25.67 23.27 24.25
CA GLY A 6 -24.48 22.63 24.79
C GLY A 6 -23.28 22.96 23.92
N PHE A 7 -22.31 23.68 24.49
CA PHE A 7 -20.98 23.84 23.94
C PHE A 7 -20.42 22.42 23.69
N ARG A 8 -20.41 21.99 22.42
CA ARG A 8 -19.57 20.86 22.02
C ARG A 8 -18.14 21.23 22.41
N ARG A 9 -17.47 20.37 23.18
CA ARG A 9 -16.04 20.50 23.48
C ARG A 9 -15.30 20.90 22.20
N SER A 10 -14.48 21.95 22.25
CA SER A 10 -13.58 22.30 21.16
C SER A 10 -12.85 21.03 20.70
N PRO A 11 -12.75 20.76 19.39
CA PRO A 11 -11.92 19.68 18.92
C PRO A 11 -10.48 20.03 19.29
N ALA A 12 -9.92 19.39 20.32
CA ALA A 12 -8.53 19.61 20.67
C ALA A 12 -7.63 19.01 19.58
N LEU A 13 -6.54 19.71 19.26
CA LEU A 13 -5.39 19.19 18.54
C LEU A 13 -5.07 17.76 19.01
N LEU A 14 -4.67 16.91 18.06
CA LEU A 14 -4.22 15.58 18.43
C LEU A 14 -3.01 15.69 19.37
N PRO A 15 -2.84 14.74 20.31
CA PRO A 15 -1.66 14.73 21.17
C PRO A 15 -0.37 14.77 20.33
N LEU A 16 0.68 15.39 20.91
CA LEU A 16 1.98 15.75 20.29
C LEU A 16 2.83 14.56 19.79
N GLY A 17 2.25 13.36 19.82
CA GLY A 17 2.79 12.10 19.39
C GLY A 17 1.81 10.97 19.74
N PRO A 18 2.05 9.74 19.29
CA PRO A 18 1.20 8.61 19.65
C PRO A 18 1.19 8.41 21.16
N GLN A 19 0.02 8.37 21.79
CA GLN A 19 -0.14 7.46 22.92
C GLN A 19 0.06 6.05 22.33
N GLU A 20 1.18 5.41 22.63
CA GLU A 20 1.67 4.17 21.98
C GLU A 20 0.61 3.06 21.87
N ALA A 21 -0.41 3.08 22.72
CA ALA A 21 -1.39 2.02 22.87
C ALA A 21 -2.59 2.01 21.89
N LYS A 22 -2.89 3.07 21.11
CA LYS A 22 -4.22 3.13 20.40
C LYS A 22 -4.23 3.34 18.88
N LEU A 23 -3.13 3.73 18.22
CA LEU A 23 -3.13 3.97 16.76
C LEU A 23 -2.92 2.67 15.94
N PRO A 24 -3.45 2.58 14.69
CA PRO A 24 -3.19 1.44 13.81
C PRO A 24 -1.68 1.27 13.55
N GLY A 25 -1.22 0.02 13.51
CA GLY A 25 0.19 -0.28 13.23
C GLY A 25 1.17 0.20 14.30
N SER A 26 0.76 0.30 15.57
CA SER A 26 1.67 0.55 16.70
C SER A 26 2.08 -0.71 17.47
N GLY A 27 1.49 -1.87 17.13
CA GLY A 27 1.77 -3.15 17.79
C GLY A 27 3.18 -3.69 17.53
N PRO A 28 3.62 -4.72 18.28
CA PRO A 28 4.97 -5.27 18.17
C PRO A 28 5.28 -5.78 16.76
N LEU A 29 4.32 -6.43 16.09
CA LEU A 29 4.48 -6.90 14.70
C LEU A 29 4.72 -5.75 13.72
N ALA A 30 4.01 -4.63 13.88
CA ALA A 30 4.21 -3.45 13.03
C ALA A 30 5.60 -2.86 13.21
N ARG A 31 6.08 -2.78 14.47
CA ARG A 31 7.43 -2.30 14.78
C ARG A 31 8.51 -3.22 14.22
N ALA A 32 8.32 -4.54 14.34
CA ALA A 32 9.22 -5.54 13.78
C ALA A 32 9.29 -5.40 12.25
N TRP A 33 8.14 -5.32 11.58
CA TRP A 33 8.11 -5.13 10.12
C TRP A 33 8.82 -3.85 9.67
N ARG A 34 8.54 -2.70 10.30
CA ARG A 34 9.23 -1.45 9.97
C ARG A 34 10.73 -1.51 10.26
N ALA A 35 11.17 -2.31 11.23
CA ALA A 35 12.59 -2.53 11.47
C ALA A 35 13.25 -3.29 10.32
N VAL A 36 12.57 -4.30 9.77
CA VAL A 36 13.02 -5.01 8.56
C VAL A 36 13.10 -4.05 7.37
N GLU A 37 12.06 -3.23 7.14
CA GLU A 37 12.09 -2.22 6.08
C GLU A 37 13.25 -1.23 6.25
N ARG A 38 13.49 -0.72 7.47
CA ARG A 38 14.64 0.15 7.75
C ARG A 38 15.99 -0.54 7.51
N GLY A 39 16.07 -1.85 7.76
CA GLY A 39 17.25 -2.64 7.38
C GLY A 39 17.48 -2.59 5.87
N GLY A 40 16.43 -2.80 5.08
CA GLY A 40 16.47 -2.68 3.61
C GLY A 40 16.79 -1.27 3.13
N ASP A 41 16.29 -0.22 3.81
CA ASP A 41 16.56 1.17 3.47
C ASP A 41 18.06 1.51 3.56
N ARG A 42 18.81 0.85 4.46
CA ARG A 42 20.27 1.04 4.59
C ARG A 42 21.06 0.43 3.43
N ILE A 43 20.50 -0.58 2.76
CA ILE A 43 21.17 -1.31 1.68
C ILE A 43 20.83 -0.67 0.33
N CYS A 44 19.54 -0.41 0.09
CA CYS A 44 19.05 0.03 -1.22
C CYS A 44 18.61 1.50 -1.25
N GLY A 45 18.59 2.19 -0.11
CA GLY A 45 17.91 3.48 0.05
C GLY A 45 16.39 3.32 0.22
N GLU A 46 15.73 4.31 0.85
CA GLU A 46 14.25 4.27 1.07
C GLU A 46 13.48 4.15 -0.24
N HIS A 47 13.92 4.90 -1.26
CA HIS A 47 13.24 4.98 -2.54
C HIS A 47 13.30 3.66 -3.32
N ASP A 48 14.44 2.96 -3.29
CA ASP A 48 14.69 1.74 -4.07
C ASP A 48 14.66 0.46 -3.22
N ASN A 49 14.04 0.51 -2.03
CA ASN A 49 13.80 -0.67 -1.20
C ASN A 49 12.61 -1.52 -1.73
N PRO A 50 12.82 -2.77 -2.18
CA PRO A 50 11.76 -3.63 -2.71
C PRO A 50 10.63 -3.90 -1.71
N LEU A 51 10.95 -3.99 -0.40
CA LEU A 51 9.96 -4.26 0.65
C LEU A 51 8.94 -3.13 0.82
N ARG A 52 9.29 -1.91 0.39
CA ARG A 52 8.38 -0.75 0.38
C ARG A 52 7.54 -0.66 -0.90
N GLN A 53 7.88 -1.46 -1.92
CA GLN A 53 7.27 -1.44 -3.25
C GLN A 53 6.51 -2.73 -3.60
N LEU A 54 6.23 -3.60 -2.62
CA LEU A 54 5.66 -4.95 -2.85
C LEU A 54 4.42 -4.97 -3.76
N GLY A 55 3.49 -4.02 -3.61
CA GLY A 55 2.32 -3.94 -4.49
C GLY A 55 2.69 -3.69 -5.95
N GLY A 56 3.54 -2.69 -6.21
CA GLY A 56 4.02 -2.39 -7.57
C GLY A 56 4.93 -3.49 -8.13
N LEU A 57 5.72 -4.14 -7.26
CA LEU A 57 6.57 -5.27 -7.62
C LEU A 57 5.74 -6.50 -8.03
N GLY A 58 4.62 -6.76 -7.35
CA GLY A 58 3.67 -7.80 -7.74
C GLY A 58 3.09 -7.57 -9.13
N PHE A 59 2.69 -6.34 -9.48
CA PHE A 59 2.26 -6.01 -10.84
C PHE A 59 3.39 -6.17 -11.88
N ALA A 60 4.61 -5.74 -11.56
CA ALA A 60 5.76 -5.87 -12.45
C ALA A 60 6.09 -7.35 -12.74
N LEU A 61 6.08 -8.21 -11.71
CA LEU A 61 6.27 -9.65 -11.83
C LEU A 61 5.14 -10.32 -12.59
N PHE A 62 3.88 -9.91 -12.36
CA PHE A 62 2.75 -10.40 -13.16
C PHE A 62 2.95 -10.12 -14.65
N TRP A 63 3.36 -8.91 -15.04
CA TRP A 63 3.64 -8.60 -16.45
C TRP A 63 4.82 -9.39 -17.00
N LEU A 64 5.83 -9.68 -16.19
CA LEU A 64 6.95 -10.55 -16.57
C LEU A 64 6.49 -11.98 -16.84
N VAL A 65 5.61 -12.52 -15.98
CA VAL A 65 4.97 -13.84 -16.16
C VAL A 65 4.10 -13.85 -17.42
N VAL A 66 3.30 -12.81 -17.68
CA VAL A 66 2.49 -12.70 -18.89
C VAL A 66 3.37 -12.66 -20.15
N ALA A 67 4.43 -11.85 -20.15
CA ALA A 67 5.32 -11.72 -21.31
C ALA A 67 6.08 -13.04 -21.60
N SER A 68 6.65 -13.66 -20.57
CA SER A 68 7.33 -14.95 -20.70
C SER A 68 6.36 -16.09 -21.05
N GLY A 69 5.13 -16.07 -20.53
CA GLY A 69 4.10 -17.06 -20.84
C GLY A 69 3.58 -16.94 -22.27
N ALA A 70 3.37 -15.71 -22.76
CA ALA A 70 3.00 -15.46 -24.15
C ALA A 70 4.09 -15.94 -25.12
N TRP A 71 5.36 -15.81 -24.75
CA TRP A 71 6.47 -16.38 -25.52
C TRP A 71 6.39 -17.92 -25.56
N LEU A 72 6.23 -18.57 -24.40
CA LEU A 72 6.14 -20.03 -24.32
C LEU A 72 4.93 -20.60 -25.06
N TYR A 73 3.80 -19.90 -25.01
CA TYR A 73 2.56 -20.28 -25.71
C TYR A 73 2.77 -20.49 -27.21
N VAL A 74 3.63 -19.70 -27.87
CA VAL A 74 3.91 -19.81 -29.31
C VAL A 74 4.53 -21.16 -29.69
N PHE A 75 5.24 -21.80 -28.75
CA PHE A 75 5.98 -23.04 -28.98
C PHE A 75 5.36 -24.25 -28.26
N TYR A 76 4.25 -24.06 -27.54
CA TYR A 76 3.61 -25.13 -26.77
C TYR A 76 2.60 -25.89 -27.65
N GLU A 77 2.68 -27.22 -27.62
CA GLU A 77 1.73 -28.09 -28.32
C GLU A 77 0.65 -28.62 -27.37
N THR A 78 -0.62 -28.50 -27.76
CA THR A 78 -1.78 -28.91 -26.94
C THR A 78 -2.29 -30.31 -27.26
N SER A 79 -1.43 -31.21 -27.74
CA SER A 79 -1.77 -32.62 -27.98
C SER A 79 -1.31 -33.51 -26.82
N VAL A 80 -1.91 -34.69 -26.68
CA VAL A 80 -1.54 -35.65 -25.64
C VAL A 80 -0.04 -36.03 -25.74
N ASP A 81 0.45 -36.28 -26.96
CA ASP A 81 1.85 -36.65 -27.20
C ASP A 81 2.79 -35.42 -27.25
N GLY A 82 2.24 -34.23 -27.53
CA GLY A 82 2.98 -32.99 -27.74
C GLY A 82 3.25 -32.16 -26.49
N ALA A 83 2.41 -32.29 -25.45
CA ALA A 83 2.49 -31.44 -24.25
C ALA A 83 3.86 -31.53 -23.55
N TRP A 84 4.28 -32.75 -23.20
CA TRP A 84 5.58 -32.97 -22.56
C TRP A 84 6.75 -32.74 -23.54
N THR A 85 6.63 -33.23 -24.78
CA THR A 85 7.73 -33.17 -25.76
C THR A 85 8.05 -31.74 -26.19
N SER A 86 7.05 -30.90 -26.42
CA SER A 86 7.25 -29.46 -26.74
C SER A 86 7.93 -28.71 -25.60
N VAL A 87 7.52 -28.98 -24.36
CA VAL A 87 8.10 -28.42 -23.15
C VAL A 87 9.55 -28.89 -22.93
N GLN A 88 9.83 -30.17 -23.15
CA GLN A 88 11.17 -30.72 -23.06
C GLN A 88 12.08 -30.14 -24.15
N GLY A 89 11.58 -30.01 -25.39
CA GLY A 89 12.32 -29.37 -26.49
C GLY A 89 12.66 -27.91 -26.20
N LEU A 90 11.77 -27.16 -25.53
CA LEU A 90 12.07 -25.81 -25.03
C LEU A 90 13.17 -25.84 -23.98
N THR A 91 13.14 -26.81 -23.06
CA THR A 91 14.12 -26.95 -21.96
C THR A 91 15.54 -27.20 -22.50
N GLU A 92 15.66 -27.99 -23.56
CA GLU A 92 16.95 -28.32 -24.20
C GLU A 92 17.58 -27.13 -24.93
N GLN A 93 16.76 -26.18 -25.40
CA GLN A 93 17.23 -24.94 -26.01
C GLN A 93 17.68 -23.95 -24.94
N LYS A 94 18.93 -24.08 -24.48
CA LYS A 94 19.49 -23.24 -23.40
C LYS A 94 19.24 -21.74 -23.60
N TRP A 95 19.41 -21.25 -24.83
CA TRP A 95 19.12 -19.86 -25.21
C TRP A 95 17.74 -19.77 -25.86
N GLY A 96 16.92 -18.81 -25.43
CA GLY A 96 15.54 -18.69 -25.89
C GLY A 96 14.61 -19.54 -25.01
N GLY A 97 14.34 -20.78 -25.42
CA GLY A 97 13.33 -21.66 -24.80
C GLY A 97 13.56 -21.92 -23.30
N GLY A 98 14.71 -22.49 -22.95
CA GLY A 98 15.04 -22.90 -21.58
C GLY A 98 15.17 -21.70 -20.64
N LEU A 99 15.74 -20.60 -21.15
CA LEU A 99 15.81 -19.34 -20.41
C LEU A 99 14.41 -18.76 -20.14
N MET A 100 13.53 -18.69 -21.15
CA MET A 100 12.17 -18.16 -20.97
C MET A 100 11.30 -19.06 -20.10
N ARG A 101 11.45 -20.38 -20.21
CA ARG A 101 10.80 -21.36 -19.32
C ARG A 101 11.21 -21.15 -17.87
N SER A 102 12.51 -21.04 -17.63
CA SER A 102 13.06 -20.80 -16.30
C SER A 102 12.65 -19.43 -15.75
N LEU A 103 12.63 -18.40 -16.60
CA LEU A 103 12.18 -17.07 -16.22
C LEU A 103 10.71 -17.07 -15.83
N HIS A 104 9.85 -17.70 -16.62
CA HIS A 104 8.42 -17.80 -16.34
C HIS A 104 8.16 -18.50 -15.00
N ARG A 105 8.86 -19.61 -14.76
CA ARG A 105 8.84 -20.36 -13.50
C ARG A 105 9.24 -19.49 -12.31
N TYR A 106 10.43 -18.89 -12.34
CA TYR A 106 10.94 -18.11 -11.21
C TYR A 106 10.24 -16.76 -11.02
N ALA A 107 9.75 -16.14 -12.09
CA ALA A 107 8.91 -14.95 -11.99
C ALA A 107 7.57 -15.28 -11.31
N SER A 108 7.00 -16.45 -11.58
CA SER A 108 5.80 -16.94 -10.91
C SER A 108 6.04 -17.19 -9.42
N ASP A 109 7.17 -17.80 -9.03
CA ASP A 109 7.53 -18.00 -7.62
C ASP A 109 7.78 -16.68 -6.89
N ALA A 110 8.52 -15.78 -7.53
CA ALA A 110 8.75 -14.44 -7.00
C ALA A 110 7.44 -13.67 -6.83
N LEU A 111 6.48 -13.82 -7.75
CA LEU A 111 5.16 -13.21 -7.64
C LEU A 111 4.42 -13.72 -6.41
N MET A 112 4.38 -15.03 -6.18
CA MET A 112 3.76 -15.63 -4.99
C MET A 112 4.42 -15.10 -3.70
N LEU A 113 5.76 -15.12 -3.64
CA LEU A 113 6.51 -14.61 -2.49
C LEU A 113 6.18 -13.15 -2.21
N VAL A 114 6.17 -12.29 -3.23
CA VAL A 114 5.87 -10.86 -3.10
C VAL A 114 4.43 -10.63 -2.65
N VAL A 115 3.46 -11.41 -3.13
CA VAL A 115 2.06 -11.33 -2.71
C VAL A 115 1.90 -11.73 -1.24
N VAL A 116 2.56 -12.80 -0.80
CA VAL A 116 2.57 -13.21 0.61
C VAL A 116 3.20 -12.13 1.49
N LEU A 117 4.33 -11.56 1.08
CA LEU A 117 4.97 -10.45 1.79
C LEU A 117 4.08 -9.20 1.80
N HIS A 118 3.36 -8.92 0.71
CA HIS A 118 2.42 -7.82 0.63
C HIS A 118 1.26 -8.00 1.63
N LEU A 119 0.66 -9.20 1.67
CA LEU A 119 -0.38 -9.55 2.63
C LEU A 119 0.11 -9.43 4.07
N LEU A 120 1.30 -9.95 4.36
CA LEU A 120 1.94 -9.90 5.67
C LEU A 120 2.21 -8.44 6.10
N ARG A 121 2.80 -7.63 5.22
CA ARG A 121 3.05 -6.21 5.45
C ARG A 121 1.80 -5.46 5.85
N GLU A 122 0.75 -5.54 5.02
CA GLU A 122 -0.48 -4.79 5.26
C GLU A 122 -1.22 -5.32 6.51
N SER A 123 -1.07 -6.60 6.85
CA SER A 123 -1.52 -7.19 8.11
C SER A 123 -0.79 -6.60 9.32
N CYS A 124 0.54 -6.63 9.32
CA CYS A 124 1.38 -6.13 10.40
C CYS A 124 1.13 -4.64 10.64
N LEU A 125 1.04 -3.84 9.57
CA LEU A 125 0.77 -2.41 9.64
C LEU A 125 -0.69 -2.08 9.94
N GLY A 126 -1.59 -3.08 9.89
CA GLY A 126 -3.00 -2.92 10.19
C GLY A 126 -3.80 -2.18 9.11
N ARG A 127 -3.27 -2.15 7.88
CA ARG A 127 -3.79 -1.43 6.71
C ARG A 127 -4.89 -2.16 5.94
N PHE A 128 -5.63 -3.02 6.64
CA PHE A 128 -6.83 -3.72 6.14
C PHE A 128 -8.12 -3.18 6.75
N ARG A 129 -8.02 -2.26 7.72
CA ARG A 129 -9.14 -1.75 8.51
C ARG A 129 -9.69 -0.44 7.94
N GLY A 130 -10.89 -0.05 8.41
CA GLY A 130 -11.49 1.25 8.11
C GLY A 130 -11.76 1.43 6.61
N PHE A 131 -11.37 2.56 6.03
CA PHE A 131 -11.60 2.86 4.61
C PHE A 131 -10.87 1.92 3.63
N ARG A 132 -9.88 1.13 4.10
CA ARG A 132 -9.09 0.20 3.28
C ARG A 132 -9.70 -1.19 3.12
N TRP A 133 -10.80 -1.49 3.80
CA TRP A 133 -11.43 -2.82 3.81
C TRP A 133 -11.68 -3.37 2.40
N TYR A 134 -12.07 -2.52 1.46
CA TYR A 134 -12.39 -2.93 0.10
C TYR A 134 -11.17 -3.52 -0.62
N SER A 135 -10.03 -2.84 -0.56
CA SER A 135 -8.79 -3.32 -1.21
C SER A 135 -8.35 -4.65 -0.57
N TRP A 136 -8.48 -4.77 0.75
CA TRP A 136 -8.18 -6.02 1.44
C TRP A 136 -9.07 -7.18 0.99
N VAL A 137 -10.39 -7.00 1.01
CA VAL A 137 -11.37 -8.06 0.67
C VAL A 137 -11.29 -8.44 -0.80
N SER A 138 -11.11 -7.47 -1.71
CA SER A 138 -10.87 -7.75 -3.13
C SER A 138 -9.52 -8.43 -3.40
N GLY A 139 -8.54 -8.30 -2.49
CA GLY A 139 -7.27 -9.02 -2.56
C GLY A 139 -7.39 -10.51 -2.24
N VAL A 140 -8.38 -10.93 -1.43
CA VAL A 140 -8.54 -12.33 -1.01
C VAL A 140 -8.80 -13.28 -2.21
N PRO A 141 -9.75 -12.99 -3.13
CA PRO A 141 -9.89 -13.78 -4.35
C PRO A 141 -8.64 -13.77 -5.24
N SER A 142 -7.91 -12.66 -5.28
CA SER A 142 -6.68 -12.54 -6.09
C SER A 142 -5.59 -13.51 -5.65
N LEU A 143 -5.46 -13.74 -4.33
CA LEU A 143 -4.54 -14.74 -3.78
C LEU A 143 -4.86 -16.15 -4.30
N TRP A 144 -6.13 -16.55 -4.23
CA TRP A 144 -6.53 -17.89 -4.65
C TRP A 144 -6.52 -18.08 -6.17
N LEU A 145 -6.83 -17.03 -6.94
CA LEU A 145 -6.66 -17.03 -8.39
C LEU A 145 -5.19 -17.20 -8.79
N LEU A 146 -4.26 -16.57 -8.06
CA LEU A 146 -2.83 -16.76 -8.26
C LEU A 146 -2.40 -18.20 -7.95
N VAL A 147 -2.85 -18.76 -6.82
CA VAL A 147 -2.56 -20.17 -6.46
C VAL A 147 -3.09 -21.12 -7.54
N ALA A 148 -4.33 -20.93 -7.99
CA ALA A 148 -4.95 -21.74 -9.03
C ALA A 148 -4.24 -21.62 -10.37
N ALA A 149 -3.86 -20.40 -10.79
CA ALA A 149 -3.11 -20.19 -12.03
C ALA A 149 -1.73 -20.86 -11.98
N GLY A 150 -1.02 -20.74 -10.85
CA GLY A 150 0.28 -21.38 -10.67
C GLY A 150 0.19 -22.91 -10.68
N ALA A 151 -0.76 -23.50 -9.93
CA ALA A 151 -1.01 -24.94 -9.94
C ALA A 151 -1.43 -25.44 -11.33
N GLY A 152 -2.29 -24.71 -12.05
CA GLY A 152 -2.67 -25.04 -13.42
C GLY A 152 -1.51 -24.96 -14.41
N GLY A 153 -0.51 -24.12 -14.16
CA GLY A 153 0.72 -24.06 -14.97
C GLY A 153 1.56 -25.35 -14.86
N TYR A 154 1.55 -26.01 -13.70
CA TYR A 154 2.20 -27.31 -13.53
C TYR A 154 1.55 -28.41 -14.37
N TRP A 155 0.21 -28.38 -14.49
CA TRP A 155 -0.50 -29.38 -15.30
C TRP A 155 -0.09 -29.35 -16.77
N LEU A 156 0.34 -28.20 -17.29
CA LEU A 156 0.77 -28.05 -18.69
C LEU A 156 2.12 -28.71 -19.00
N VAL A 157 2.94 -29.01 -17.99
CA VAL A 157 4.25 -29.66 -18.22
C VAL A 157 4.10 -31.15 -18.55
N TRP A 158 3.06 -31.78 -17.99
CA TRP A 158 2.73 -33.19 -18.19
C TRP A 158 3.87 -34.19 -17.90
N ASP A 159 4.68 -33.88 -16.89
CA ASP A 159 5.68 -34.79 -16.32
C ASP A 159 5.12 -35.53 -15.08
N THR A 160 5.94 -36.36 -14.43
CA THR A 160 5.52 -37.12 -13.22
C THR A 160 5.05 -36.21 -12.08
N LEU A 161 5.61 -35.00 -11.95
CA LEU A 161 5.14 -34.01 -10.98
C LEU A 161 3.75 -33.49 -11.39
N ALA A 162 3.54 -33.14 -12.66
CA ALA A 162 2.24 -32.71 -13.16
C ALA A 162 1.16 -33.78 -12.93
N GLN A 163 1.49 -35.07 -13.14
CA GLN A 163 0.59 -36.19 -12.84
C GLN A 163 0.19 -36.20 -11.37
N PHE A 164 1.15 -36.13 -10.44
CA PHE A 164 0.88 -36.03 -9.01
C PHE A 164 -0.01 -34.82 -8.67
N VAL A 165 0.33 -33.64 -9.18
CA VAL A 165 -0.45 -32.41 -8.93
C VAL A 165 -1.88 -32.57 -9.44
N ALA A 166 -2.07 -33.15 -10.63
CA ALA A 166 -3.39 -33.37 -11.21
C ALA A 166 -4.22 -34.38 -10.39
N THR A 167 -3.67 -35.53 -10.05
CA THR A 167 -4.37 -36.58 -9.30
C THR A 167 -4.71 -36.11 -7.89
N THR A 168 -3.74 -35.56 -7.15
CA THR A 168 -3.93 -35.11 -5.77
C THR A 168 -4.86 -33.90 -5.68
N THR A 169 -4.79 -32.96 -6.63
CA THR A 169 -5.78 -31.86 -6.69
C THR A 169 -7.18 -32.41 -6.95
N THR A 170 -7.30 -33.43 -7.79
CA THR A 170 -8.60 -34.01 -8.09
C THR A 170 -9.19 -34.77 -6.91
N GLU A 171 -8.38 -35.50 -6.14
CA GLU A 171 -8.77 -36.09 -4.86
C GLU A 171 -9.20 -35.03 -3.85
N TRP A 172 -8.47 -33.91 -3.77
CA TRP A 172 -8.80 -32.80 -2.90
C TRP A 172 -10.18 -32.21 -3.22
N PHE A 173 -10.50 -31.98 -4.49
CA PHE A 173 -11.83 -31.48 -4.87
C PHE A 173 -12.92 -32.56 -4.78
N GLY A 174 -12.56 -33.84 -4.92
CA GLY A 174 -13.48 -34.97 -4.90
C GLY A 174 -14.29 -35.13 -3.60
N VAL A 175 -13.80 -34.59 -2.47
CA VAL A 175 -14.54 -34.60 -1.20
C VAL A 175 -15.65 -33.55 -1.12
N LEU A 176 -15.69 -32.57 -2.05
CA LEU A 176 -16.74 -31.55 -2.08
C LEU A 176 -18.00 -32.06 -2.80
N PRO A 177 -19.21 -31.72 -2.30
CA PRO A 177 -20.45 -32.03 -2.99
C PRO A 177 -20.48 -31.44 -4.40
N GLY A 178 -20.75 -32.27 -5.41
CA GLY A 178 -20.85 -31.87 -6.82
C GLY A 178 -19.56 -31.95 -7.63
N PHE A 179 -18.41 -32.20 -7.00
CA PHE A 179 -17.09 -32.30 -7.67
C PHE A 179 -16.58 -33.75 -7.84
N GLY A 180 -17.43 -34.75 -7.63
CA GLY A 180 -17.06 -36.17 -7.50
C GLY A 180 -16.49 -36.87 -8.77
N PRO A 181 -17.02 -38.03 -9.22
CA PRO A 181 -16.33 -38.91 -10.18
C PRO A 181 -16.09 -38.35 -11.60
N SER A 182 -16.67 -37.20 -11.94
CA SER A 182 -16.54 -36.58 -13.26
C SER A 182 -15.23 -35.81 -13.43
N LEU A 183 -14.71 -35.19 -12.35
CA LEU A 183 -13.41 -34.50 -12.39
C LEU A 183 -12.27 -35.52 -12.41
N VAL A 184 -12.39 -36.56 -11.57
CA VAL A 184 -11.44 -37.68 -11.42
C VAL A 184 -11.22 -38.44 -12.72
N ARG A 185 -12.30 -38.69 -13.48
CA ARG A 185 -12.20 -39.52 -14.70
C ARG A 185 -11.28 -38.94 -15.78
N ASN A 186 -11.12 -37.63 -15.86
CA ASN A 186 -10.30 -37.00 -16.91
C ASN A 186 -8.79 -37.16 -16.70
N PHE A 187 -8.34 -37.55 -15.50
CA PHE A 187 -6.92 -37.60 -15.12
C PHE A 187 -6.45 -38.98 -14.67
N VAL A 188 -7.27 -40.02 -14.83
CA VAL A 188 -7.02 -41.35 -14.24
C VAL A 188 -6.85 -42.46 -15.29
N THR A 189 -7.36 -42.31 -16.52
CA THR A 189 -7.23 -43.32 -17.58
C THR A 189 -6.73 -42.71 -18.87
N ASP A 190 -5.86 -43.43 -19.60
CA ASP A 190 -5.33 -42.98 -20.89
C ASP A 190 -6.45 -42.71 -21.91
N GLU A 191 -7.54 -43.49 -21.88
CA GLU A 191 -8.73 -43.28 -22.75
C GLU A 191 -9.45 -41.95 -22.50
N ALA A 192 -9.24 -41.32 -21.33
CA ALA A 192 -9.83 -40.03 -20.98
C ALA A 192 -8.92 -38.85 -21.34
N LEU A 193 -7.64 -39.10 -21.62
CA LEU A 193 -6.72 -38.09 -22.12
C LEU A 193 -7.05 -37.79 -23.59
N SER A 194 -7.19 -36.51 -23.91
CA SER A 194 -7.49 -36.05 -25.26
C SER A 194 -6.81 -34.72 -25.52
N ASP A 195 -6.52 -34.42 -26.79
CA ASP A 195 -5.98 -33.11 -27.21
C ASP A 195 -6.90 -31.96 -26.77
N ARG A 196 -8.21 -32.24 -26.70
CA ARG A 196 -9.19 -31.29 -26.19
C ARG A 196 -8.98 -30.97 -24.70
N LEU A 197 -8.61 -31.95 -23.88
CA LEU A 197 -8.28 -31.73 -22.48
C LEU A 197 -7.08 -30.79 -22.34
N PHE A 198 -5.98 -31.05 -23.03
CA PHE A 198 -4.78 -30.20 -22.99
C PHE A 198 -5.04 -28.78 -23.50
N SER A 199 -5.83 -28.66 -24.56
CA SER A 199 -6.29 -27.35 -25.05
C SER A 199 -7.09 -26.61 -23.97
N LEU A 200 -8.02 -27.31 -23.29
CA LEU A 200 -8.79 -26.74 -22.19
C LEU A 200 -7.90 -26.31 -21.03
N LEU A 201 -6.90 -27.12 -20.64
CA LEU A 201 -5.97 -26.77 -19.56
C LEU A 201 -5.18 -25.50 -19.88
N LEU A 202 -4.72 -25.36 -21.13
CA LEU A 202 -4.02 -24.16 -21.57
C LEU A 202 -4.92 -22.92 -21.51
N PHE A 203 -6.14 -23.02 -22.06
CA PHE A 203 -7.10 -21.91 -22.01
C PHE A 203 -7.55 -21.59 -20.58
N LEU A 204 -7.66 -22.59 -19.70
CA LEU A 204 -7.94 -22.40 -18.29
C LEU A 204 -6.81 -21.63 -17.61
N HIS A 205 -5.54 -22.00 -17.85
CA HIS A 205 -4.38 -21.30 -17.30
C HIS A 205 -4.32 -19.83 -17.76
N ILE A 206 -4.48 -19.59 -19.07
CA ILE A 206 -4.54 -18.22 -19.63
C ILE A 206 -5.75 -17.46 -19.05
N GLY A 207 -6.91 -18.11 -19.00
CA GLY A 207 -8.15 -17.54 -18.48
C GLY A 207 -8.05 -17.13 -17.02
N LEU A 208 -7.45 -17.97 -16.17
CA LEU A 208 -7.17 -17.64 -14.76
C LEU A 208 -6.23 -16.43 -14.65
N GLY A 209 -5.22 -16.32 -15.52
CA GLY A 209 -4.35 -15.13 -15.59
C GLY A 209 -5.11 -13.85 -15.97
N LEU A 210 -6.04 -13.93 -16.92
CA LEU A 210 -6.88 -12.78 -17.31
C LEU A 210 -7.89 -12.40 -16.22
N ILE A 211 -8.49 -13.37 -15.54
CA ILE A 211 -9.38 -13.14 -14.39
C ILE A 211 -8.58 -12.53 -13.22
N LEU A 212 -7.34 -12.99 -12.99
CA LEU A 212 -6.43 -12.40 -12.01
C LEU A 212 -6.12 -10.94 -12.35
N LEU A 213 -5.87 -10.61 -13.62
CA LEU A 213 -5.69 -9.21 -14.06
C LEU A 213 -6.92 -8.35 -13.75
N LEU A 214 -8.13 -8.85 -14.01
CA LEU A 214 -9.38 -8.17 -13.66
C LEU A 214 -9.52 -7.99 -12.14
N ALA A 215 -9.18 -9.01 -11.36
CA ALA A 215 -9.20 -8.96 -9.90
C ALA A 215 -8.18 -7.95 -9.35
N MET A 216 -6.97 -7.89 -9.93
CA MET A 216 -5.95 -6.90 -9.62
C MET A 216 -6.39 -5.47 -9.95
N TRP A 217 -7.10 -5.28 -11.08
CA TRP A 217 -7.73 -3.99 -11.37
C TRP A 217 -8.75 -3.62 -10.30
N ALA A 218 -9.68 -4.53 -9.97
CA ALA A 218 -10.67 -4.31 -8.91
C ALA A 218 -10.01 -3.97 -7.56
N HIS A 219 -8.90 -4.65 -7.23
CA HIS A 219 -8.12 -4.41 -6.02
C HIS A 219 -7.61 -2.98 -5.87
N VAL A 220 -7.30 -2.29 -6.98
CA VAL A 220 -6.75 -0.92 -6.97
C VAL A 220 -7.77 0.17 -7.34
N GLN A 221 -9.01 -0.18 -7.68
CA GLN A 221 -10.03 0.74 -8.22
C GLN A 221 -10.41 1.92 -7.30
N ARG A 222 -10.25 1.78 -5.98
CA ARG A 222 -10.53 2.87 -5.03
C ARG A 222 -9.31 3.79 -4.78
N LEU A 223 -8.22 3.60 -5.51
CA LEU A 223 -6.99 4.37 -5.35
C LEU A 223 -6.79 5.29 -6.55
N THR A 224 -6.54 6.58 -6.31
CA THR A 224 -6.05 7.46 -7.37
C THR A 224 -4.56 7.21 -7.58
N ARG A 225 -4.10 7.12 -8.84
CA ARG A 225 -2.68 6.91 -9.17
C ARG A 225 -2.08 5.71 -8.39
N PRO A 226 -2.66 4.50 -8.47
CA PRO A 226 -2.08 3.33 -7.84
C PRO A 226 -0.65 3.11 -8.35
N ARG A 227 0.28 2.79 -7.46
CA ARG A 227 1.66 2.48 -7.86
C ARG A 227 1.70 1.02 -8.34
N THR A 228 1.43 0.83 -9.62
CA THR A 228 1.47 -0.49 -10.29
C THR A 228 2.84 -0.82 -10.90
N MET A 229 3.80 0.10 -10.79
CA MET A 229 5.17 -0.09 -11.26
C MET A 229 6.14 0.24 -10.14
N THR A 230 7.29 -0.42 -10.16
CA THR A 230 8.42 -0.14 -9.27
C THR A 230 9.31 0.96 -9.85
N THR A 231 10.32 1.36 -9.07
CA THR A 231 11.39 2.19 -9.59
C THR A 231 12.23 1.41 -10.61
N ARG A 232 12.85 2.12 -11.56
CA ARG A 232 13.66 1.47 -12.61
C ARG A 232 14.78 0.62 -12.01
N ALA A 233 15.40 1.08 -10.92
CA ALA A 233 16.43 0.33 -10.22
C ALA A 233 15.90 -1.01 -9.72
N VAL A 234 14.79 -1.02 -8.95
CA VAL A 234 14.19 -2.25 -8.44
C VAL A 234 13.79 -3.20 -9.57
N ALA A 235 13.14 -2.68 -10.62
CA ALA A 235 12.76 -3.51 -11.77
C ALA A 235 13.97 -4.19 -12.44
N LEU A 236 15.04 -3.45 -12.70
CA LEU A 236 16.25 -3.97 -13.34
C LEU A 236 16.99 -4.97 -12.45
N TRP A 237 17.13 -4.69 -11.15
CA TRP A 237 17.76 -5.61 -10.21
C TRP A 237 16.96 -6.90 -10.04
N THR A 238 15.63 -6.82 -9.95
CA THR A 238 14.77 -8.01 -9.90
C THR A 238 14.88 -8.82 -11.18
N LEU A 239 14.81 -8.19 -12.35
CA LEU A 239 14.96 -8.89 -13.63
C LEU A 239 16.34 -9.54 -13.75
N ALA A 240 17.41 -8.83 -13.40
CA ALA A 240 18.76 -9.35 -13.43
C ALA A 240 18.95 -10.53 -12.47
N ALA A 241 18.39 -10.46 -11.26
CA ALA A 241 18.43 -11.56 -10.30
C ALA A 241 17.68 -12.79 -10.81
N LEU A 242 16.50 -12.60 -11.40
CA LEU A 242 15.72 -13.70 -12.00
C LEU A 242 16.46 -14.30 -13.20
N MET A 243 17.05 -13.48 -14.07
CA MET A 243 17.88 -13.95 -15.18
C MET A 243 19.10 -14.75 -14.72
N ALA A 244 19.81 -14.26 -13.70
CA ALA A 244 20.93 -14.98 -13.11
C ALA A 244 20.49 -16.32 -12.52
N LEU A 245 19.36 -16.36 -11.81
CA LEU A 245 18.78 -17.58 -11.28
C LEU A 245 18.39 -18.55 -12.41
N SER A 246 17.70 -18.07 -13.44
CA SER A 246 17.31 -18.88 -14.61
C SER A 246 18.49 -19.46 -15.38
N LEU A 247 19.62 -18.78 -15.42
CA LEU A 247 20.84 -19.25 -16.08
C LEU A 247 21.65 -20.22 -15.21
N GLY A 248 21.68 -19.98 -13.90
CA GLY A 248 22.44 -20.79 -12.94
C GLY A 248 21.73 -22.09 -12.55
N TRP A 249 20.41 -22.03 -12.40
CA TRP A 249 19.55 -23.17 -12.09
C TRP A 249 18.39 -23.18 -13.09
N PRO A 250 18.55 -23.75 -14.28
CA PRO A 250 17.45 -23.81 -15.24
C PRO A 250 16.33 -24.73 -14.73
N ALA A 251 15.08 -24.37 -15.02
CA ALA A 251 13.92 -25.21 -14.76
C ALA A 251 13.94 -26.41 -15.72
N VAL A 252 13.92 -27.62 -15.14
CA VAL A 252 13.92 -28.90 -15.86
C VAL A 252 12.57 -29.59 -15.74
N SER A 253 12.29 -30.50 -16.67
CA SER A 253 11.12 -31.40 -16.58
C SER A 253 11.55 -32.74 -15.97
N GLU A 254 10.64 -33.37 -15.24
CA GLU A 254 10.81 -34.77 -14.86
C GLU A 254 10.48 -35.70 -16.05
N ALA A 255 10.59 -37.02 -15.81
CA ALA A 255 10.12 -38.02 -16.77
C ALA A 255 8.65 -37.78 -17.18
N PRO A 256 8.25 -38.18 -18.40
CA PRO A 256 6.87 -38.01 -18.85
C PRO A 256 5.89 -38.73 -17.91
N ALA A 257 4.68 -38.18 -17.78
CA ALA A 257 3.62 -38.79 -16.99
C ALA A 257 3.25 -40.18 -17.56
N GLU A 258 3.11 -41.16 -16.68
CA GLU A 258 2.69 -42.54 -17.02
C GLU A 258 1.50 -42.91 -16.14
N LEU A 259 0.25 -42.80 -16.64
CA LEU A 259 -0.95 -43.05 -15.82
C LEU A 259 -1.03 -44.48 -15.28
N ALA A 260 -0.40 -45.44 -15.95
CA ALA A 260 -0.30 -46.82 -15.49
C ALA A 260 0.62 -47.00 -14.26
N ARG A 261 1.37 -45.96 -13.86
CA ARG A 261 2.24 -45.97 -12.68
C ARG A 261 1.88 -44.83 -11.75
N VAL A 262 1.82 -45.13 -10.46
CA VAL A 262 1.70 -44.09 -9.44
C VAL A 262 2.99 -43.28 -9.43
N ALA A 263 2.87 -41.96 -9.43
CA ALA A 263 4.02 -41.07 -9.30
C ALA A 263 4.79 -41.44 -8.01
N GLY A 264 6.10 -41.66 -8.14
CA GLY A 264 6.96 -41.98 -7.00
C GLY A 264 7.22 -40.76 -6.11
N ARG A 265 8.41 -40.70 -5.50
CA ARG A 265 8.82 -39.48 -4.78
C ARG A 265 9.04 -38.35 -5.78
N VAL A 266 8.19 -37.32 -5.73
CA VAL A 266 8.30 -36.12 -6.56
C VAL A 266 8.84 -34.94 -5.75
N PRO A 267 9.65 -34.04 -6.35
CA PRO A 267 10.08 -32.82 -5.69
C PRO A 267 8.89 -31.84 -5.56
N ILE A 268 8.50 -31.52 -4.34
CA ILE A 268 7.40 -30.58 -4.07
C ILE A 268 7.91 -29.14 -4.07
N ASP A 269 7.29 -28.30 -4.89
CA ASP A 269 7.39 -26.85 -4.78
C ASP A 269 6.40 -26.30 -3.75
N TRP A 270 6.92 -25.70 -2.69
CA TRP A 270 6.15 -25.17 -1.58
C TRP A 270 5.36 -23.89 -1.89
N PHE A 271 5.66 -23.15 -2.96
CA PHE A 271 4.92 -21.91 -3.25
C PHE A 271 3.46 -22.15 -3.63
N TYR A 272 3.23 -23.14 -4.49
CA TYR A 272 1.90 -23.46 -5.03
C TYR A 272 1.37 -24.81 -4.52
N LEU A 273 2.26 -25.77 -4.25
CA LEU A 273 1.89 -27.16 -3.99
C LEU A 273 1.94 -27.53 -2.50
N ALA A 274 2.23 -26.58 -1.60
CA ALA A 274 2.28 -26.81 -0.15
C ALA A 274 1.06 -27.54 0.45
N PRO A 275 -0.19 -27.37 -0.05
CA PRO A 275 -1.32 -28.14 0.46
C PRO A 275 -1.31 -29.61 0.07
N LEU A 276 -0.72 -29.98 -1.08
CA LEU A 276 -0.85 -31.31 -1.68
C LEU A 276 -0.23 -32.45 -0.86
N PRO A 277 0.92 -32.28 -0.17
CA PRO A 277 1.42 -33.32 0.74
C PRO A 277 0.44 -33.72 1.86
N VAL A 278 -0.42 -32.80 2.30
CA VAL A 278 -1.43 -33.10 3.34
C VAL A 278 -2.61 -33.86 2.74
N VAL A 279 -2.98 -33.55 1.49
CA VAL A 279 -3.98 -34.30 0.74
C VAL A 279 -3.50 -35.73 0.50
N ASP A 280 -2.27 -35.87 -0.02
CA ASP A 280 -1.62 -37.16 -0.29
C ASP A 280 -1.46 -38.03 0.97
N ALA A 281 -1.24 -37.40 2.13
CA ALA A 281 -1.25 -38.08 3.43
C ALA A 281 -2.67 -38.54 3.89
N GLY A 282 -3.70 -38.36 3.07
CA GLY A 282 -5.06 -38.82 3.32
C GLY A 282 -5.94 -37.83 4.11
N SER A 283 -5.63 -36.54 4.06
CA SER A 283 -6.40 -35.50 4.78
C SER A 283 -6.91 -34.34 3.91
N PRO A 284 -7.61 -34.60 2.78
CA PRO A 284 -8.17 -33.54 1.92
C PRO A 284 -9.16 -32.61 2.63
N GLU A 285 -9.96 -33.13 3.57
CA GLU A 285 -10.93 -32.34 4.33
C GLU A 285 -10.22 -31.32 5.22
N LEU A 286 -9.12 -31.72 5.87
CA LEU A 286 -8.31 -30.81 6.69
C LEU A 286 -7.81 -29.63 5.87
N VAL A 287 -7.37 -29.86 4.63
CA VAL A 287 -6.92 -28.80 3.74
C VAL A 287 -8.07 -27.84 3.42
N TRP A 288 -9.28 -28.33 3.13
CA TRP A 288 -10.45 -27.46 2.95
C TRP A 288 -10.81 -26.68 4.21
N PHE A 289 -10.75 -27.28 5.40
CA PHE A 289 -10.98 -26.57 6.65
C PHE A 289 -9.97 -25.45 6.87
N VAL A 290 -8.69 -25.69 6.58
CA VAL A 290 -7.63 -24.68 6.72
C VAL A 290 -7.78 -23.57 5.68
N VAL A 291 -7.94 -23.91 4.40
CA VAL A 291 -8.09 -22.95 3.31
C VAL A 291 -9.36 -22.12 3.47
N GLY A 292 -10.49 -22.77 3.78
CA GLY A 292 -11.77 -22.11 4.04
C GLY A 292 -11.72 -21.23 5.29
N GLY A 293 -11.13 -21.73 6.38
CA GLY A 293 -10.93 -20.99 7.62
C GLY A 293 -10.04 -19.76 7.44
N LEU A 294 -8.92 -19.91 6.72
CA LEU A 294 -8.03 -18.80 6.37
C LEU A 294 -8.74 -17.77 5.49
N THR A 295 -9.49 -18.22 4.48
CA THR A 295 -10.27 -17.34 3.59
C THR A 295 -11.29 -16.54 4.38
N LEU A 296 -12.05 -17.20 5.27
CA LEU A 296 -13.03 -16.54 6.11
C LEU A 296 -12.37 -15.57 7.10
N ALA A 297 -11.25 -15.96 7.71
CA ALA A 297 -10.50 -15.11 8.63
C ALA A 297 -9.98 -13.85 7.93
N LEU A 298 -9.36 -14.00 6.75
CA LEU A 298 -8.90 -12.87 5.93
C LEU A 298 -10.09 -12.00 5.51
N ALA A 299 -11.16 -12.58 4.99
CA ALA A 299 -12.34 -11.83 4.57
C ALA A 299 -12.97 -11.07 5.75
N ALA A 300 -13.13 -11.69 6.91
CA ALA A 300 -13.77 -11.07 8.09
C ALA A 300 -12.85 -10.09 8.85
N ALA A 301 -11.52 -10.16 8.67
CA ALA A 301 -10.54 -9.39 9.43
C ALA A 301 -10.84 -7.87 9.53
N PRO A 302 -11.26 -7.17 8.46
CA PRO A 302 -11.59 -5.75 8.54
C PRO A 302 -12.71 -5.42 9.53
N TRP A 303 -13.69 -6.33 9.70
CA TRP A 303 -14.90 -6.12 10.50
C TRP A 303 -14.78 -6.66 11.93
N LEU A 304 -13.93 -7.66 12.16
CA LEU A 304 -13.61 -8.15 13.51
C LEU A 304 -12.90 -7.08 14.34
N SER A 305 -12.21 -6.14 13.69
CA SER A 305 -11.56 -5.01 14.35
C SER A 305 -12.51 -3.82 14.47
N ARG A 306 -13.20 -3.69 15.62
CA ARG A 306 -14.13 -2.59 15.94
C ARG A 306 -13.43 -1.24 16.02
N ARG A 307 -13.12 -0.61 14.89
CA ARG A 307 -12.66 0.78 14.84
C ARG A 307 -13.68 1.66 14.13
N PRO A 308 -14.16 2.74 14.78
CA PRO A 308 -15.02 3.70 14.11
C PRO A 308 -14.26 4.38 12.97
N ARG A 309 -14.92 4.52 11.82
CA ARG A 309 -14.41 5.31 10.70
C ARG A 309 -14.32 6.78 11.15
N PRO A 310 -13.22 7.50 10.84
CA PRO A 310 -13.19 8.95 11.07
C PRO A 310 -14.29 9.61 10.24
N GLU A 311 -14.94 10.63 10.81
CA GLU A 311 -15.99 11.36 10.10
C GLU A 311 -15.40 12.01 8.83
N ALA A 312 -16.12 11.86 7.72
CA ALA A 312 -15.68 12.32 6.42
C ALA A 312 -15.53 13.85 6.36
N ALA A 313 -14.69 14.32 5.43
CA ALA A 313 -14.59 15.76 5.14
C ALA A 313 -15.96 16.30 4.69
N ARG A 314 -16.29 17.53 5.09
CA ARG A 314 -17.55 18.20 4.73
C ARG A 314 -17.25 19.42 3.89
N VAL A 315 -18.10 19.65 2.90
CA VAL A 315 -18.02 20.79 1.98
C VAL A 315 -18.99 21.87 2.44
N ASP A 316 -18.51 23.10 2.51
CA ASP A 316 -19.32 24.29 2.77
C ASP A 316 -19.69 24.95 1.43
N PRO A 317 -20.97 24.95 1.03
CA PRO A 317 -21.38 25.52 -0.25
C PRO A 317 -21.15 27.04 -0.37
N ALA A 318 -21.15 27.77 0.74
CA ALA A 318 -20.94 29.21 0.71
C ALA A 318 -19.48 29.57 0.44
N ASN A 319 -18.54 28.70 0.84
CA ASN A 319 -17.09 28.92 0.75
C ASN A 319 -16.40 28.06 -0.33
N CYS A 320 -17.06 27.04 -0.87
CA CYS A 320 -16.54 26.27 -2.00
C CYS A 320 -16.58 27.07 -3.30
N ASN A 321 -15.42 27.22 -3.95
CA ASN A 321 -15.29 27.94 -5.23
C ASN A 321 -15.20 27.02 -6.45
N GLY A 322 -15.31 25.69 -6.27
CA GLY A 322 -15.31 24.73 -7.38
C GLY A 322 -13.96 24.51 -8.08
N CYS A 323 -12.83 24.91 -7.48
CA CYS A 323 -11.50 24.87 -8.12
C CYS A 323 -10.90 23.47 -8.35
N ALA A 324 -11.54 22.39 -7.89
CA ALA A 324 -11.13 20.99 -8.05
C ALA A 324 -9.80 20.53 -7.40
N ARG A 325 -9.04 21.39 -6.72
CA ARG A 325 -7.79 20.96 -6.03
C ARG A 325 -8.00 19.81 -5.04
N CYS A 326 -9.09 19.84 -4.27
CA CYS A 326 -9.42 18.75 -3.36
C CYS A 326 -9.73 17.43 -4.07
N PHE A 327 -10.29 17.48 -5.29
CA PHE A 327 -10.51 16.33 -6.15
C PHE A 327 -9.18 15.75 -6.65
N ASP A 328 -8.30 16.62 -7.16
CA ASP A 328 -6.98 16.22 -7.69
C ASP A 328 -6.04 15.67 -6.61
N ASP A 329 -6.20 16.16 -5.37
CA ASP A 329 -5.40 15.80 -4.19
C ASP A 329 -6.07 14.72 -3.33
N CYS A 330 -7.14 14.05 -3.79
CA CYS A 330 -7.71 12.94 -3.03
C CYS A 330 -6.99 11.62 -3.38
N PRO A 331 -6.31 10.91 -2.44
CA PRO A 331 -5.68 9.61 -2.73
C PRO A 331 -6.68 8.49 -3.00
N TYR A 332 -7.95 8.70 -2.66
CA TYR A 332 -8.94 7.61 -2.53
C TYR A 332 -10.14 7.79 -3.46
N ALA A 333 -10.07 8.75 -4.39
CA ALA A 333 -11.17 9.10 -5.28
C ALA A 333 -12.49 9.30 -4.50
N ALA A 334 -12.38 9.91 -3.31
CA ALA A 334 -13.47 10.15 -2.38
C ALA A 334 -14.16 11.50 -2.62
N ILE A 335 -13.72 12.27 -3.60
CA ILE A 335 -14.27 13.56 -3.95
C ILE A 335 -14.66 13.49 -5.42
N ALA A 336 -15.83 14.02 -5.75
CA ALA A 336 -16.30 14.26 -7.11
C ALA A 336 -16.66 15.75 -7.26
N MET A 337 -16.60 16.26 -8.49
CA MET A 337 -17.05 17.63 -8.79
C MET A 337 -18.45 17.57 -9.44
N ALA A 338 -19.44 18.17 -8.79
CA ALA A 338 -20.83 18.23 -9.26
C ALA A 338 -21.23 19.68 -9.61
N PRO A 339 -22.32 19.90 -10.36
CA PRO A 339 -22.88 21.25 -10.52
C PRO A 339 -23.21 21.87 -9.17
N HIS A 340 -22.84 23.14 -8.98
CA HIS A 340 -23.15 23.83 -7.72
C HIS A 340 -24.66 24.10 -7.63
N PRO A 341 -25.31 23.84 -6.48
CA PRO A 341 -26.78 23.91 -6.36
C PRO A 341 -27.36 25.33 -6.53
N VAL A 342 -26.62 26.36 -6.11
CA VAL A 342 -27.10 27.77 -6.11
C VAL A 342 -26.33 28.68 -7.08
N ARG A 343 -25.00 28.59 -7.12
CA ARG A 343 -24.11 29.44 -7.93
C ARG A 343 -23.79 28.79 -9.28
N ARG A 344 -23.45 29.59 -10.28
CA ARG A 344 -22.85 29.08 -11.53
C ARG A 344 -21.48 28.49 -11.22
N GLY A 345 -21.24 27.24 -11.62
CA GLY A 345 -19.96 26.55 -11.44
C GLY A 345 -20.11 25.13 -10.90
N ARG A 346 -19.03 24.62 -10.32
CA ARG A 346 -18.99 23.28 -9.71
C ARG A 346 -18.80 23.37 -8.20
N ILE A 347 -19.19 22.32 -7.49
CA ILE A 347 -18.97 22.12 -6.06
C ILE A 347 -18.34 20.75 -5.83
N ALA A 348 -17.51 20.63 -4.80
CA ALA A 348 -16.99 19.33 -4.37
C ALA A 348 -18.10 18.54 -3.66
N VAL A 349 -18.15 17.24 -3.86
CA VAL A 349 -19.04 16.30 -3.16
C VAL A 349 -18.18 15.16 -2.63
N VAL A 350 -18.31 14.85 -1.35
CA VAL A 350 -17.48 13.83 -0.68
C VAL A 350 -18.27 12.52 -0.59
N ASP A 351 -17.68 11.44 -1.08
CA ASP A 351 -18.12 10.05 -0.84
C ASP A 351 -17.59 9.61 0.54
N GLU A 352 -18.50 9.50 1.51
CA GLU A 352 -18.18 9.16 2.89
C GLU A 352 -17.57 7.76 3.04
N ASP A 353 -17.94 6.81 2.17
CA ASP A 353 -17.46 5.42 2.23
C ASP A 353 -16.00 5.28 1.81
N ARG A 354 -15.54 6.20 0.95
CA ARG A 354 -14.15 6.27 0.45
C ARG A 354 -13.28 7.22 1.28
N CYS A 355 -13.88 8.15 2.02
CA CYS A 355 -13.13 9.17 2.72
C CYS A 355 -12.28 8.57 3.85
N ALA A 356 -10.97 8.83 3.81
CA ALA A 356 -10.04 8.38 4.84
C ALA A 356 -9.96 9.28 6.08
N GLY A 357 -10.62 10.46 6.06
CA GLY A 357 -10.51 11.45 7.14
C GLY A 357 -9.11 12.06 7.29
N CYS A 358 -8.28 12.03 6.25
CA CYS A 358 -6.88 12.47 6.30
C CYS A 358 -6.68 14.00 6.27
N GLY A 359 -7.68 14.77 5.84
CA GLY A 359 -7.62 16.23 5.78
C GLY A 359 -6.80 16.83 4.63
N ILE A 360 -6.23 16.02 3.73
CA ILE A 360 -5.44 16.53 2.60
C ILE A 360 -6.22 17.53 1.74
N CYS A 361 -7.52 17.29 1.55
CA CYS A 361 -8.42 18.17 0.83
C CYS A 361 -8.56 19.55 1.48
N ALA A 362 -8.56 19.61 2.81
CA ALA A 362 -8.58 20.86 3.58
C ALA A 362 -7.27 21.64 3.34
N GLY A 363 -6.12 20.95 3.39
CA GLY A 363 -4.81 21.55 3.08
C GLY A 363 -4.66 22.01 1.62
N ALA A 364 -5.46 21.45 0.70
CA ALA A 364 -5.51 21.86 -0.70
C ALA A 364 -6.48 23.04 -0.95
N CYS A 365 -7.36 23.34 0.00
CA CYS A 365 -8.49 24.25 -0.19
C CYS A 365 -7.98 25.70 -0.22
N PRO A 366 -8.23 26.47 -1.30
CA PRO A 366 -7.73 27.85 -1.39
C PRO A 366 -8.41 28.81 -0.40
N SER A 367 -9.60 28.47 0.10
CA SER A 367 -10.28 29.25 1.12
C SER A 367 -9.81 28.93 2.54
N ALA A 368 -9.01 27.86 2.73
CA ALA A 368 -8.39 27.49 4.01
C ALA A 368 -7.15 28.36 4.28
N ASN A 369 -7.29 29.67 4.06
CA ASN A 369 -6.23 30.64 4.24
C ASN A 369 -6.35 31.27 5.64
N PRO A 370 -5.39 31.04 6.55
CA PRO A 370 -5.44 31.55 7.92
C PRO A 370 -5.42 33.08 8.02
N PHE A 371 -4.96 33.79 6.98
CA PHE A 371 -5.00 35.26 6.92
C PHE A 371 -6.39 35.85 6.61
N ARG A 372 -7.38 35.01 6.31
CA ARG A 372 -8.73 35.48 5.98
C ARG A 372 -9.37 36.13 7.21
N ARG A 373 -9.82 37.39 7.03
CA ARG A 373 -10.47 38.19 8.08
C ARG A 373 -11.87 37.66 8.37
N GLY A 374 -12.23 37.59 9.65
CA GLY A 374 -13.53 37.14 10.16
C GLY A 374 -13.39 36.47 11.53
N GLU A 375 -14.44 36.53 12.35
CA GLU A 375 -14.44 35.93 13.71
C GLU A 375 -14.12 34.43 13.69
N ARG A 376 -14.52 33.72 12.62
CA ARG A 376 -14.22 32.30 12.43
C ARG A 376 -13.81 32.01 10.99
N LEU A 377 -12.69 31.32 10.79
CA LEU A 377 -12.27 30.85 9.47
C LEU A 377 -13.13 29.63 9.07
N VAL A 378 -13.86 29.77 7.96
CA VAL A 378 -14.62 28.69 7.35
C VAL A 378 -14.09 28.43 5.94
N SER A 379 -13.62 27.21 5.70
CA SER A 379 -13.12 26.77 4.39
C SER A 379 -14.23 26.10 3.58
N GLY A 380 -14.07 26.03 2.27
CA GLY A 380 -14.99 25.33 1.37
C GLY A 380 -14.99 23.82 1.54
N ILE A 381 -13.94 23.23 2.10
CA ILE A 381 -13.91 21.82 2.53
C ILE A 381 -12.98 21.67 3.73
N ASP A 382 -13.43 20.95 4.76
CA ASP A 382 -12.69 20.76 6.02
C ASP A 382 -13.05 19.43 6.69
N LEU A 383 -12.25 19.00 7.66
CA LEU A 383 -12.66 17.92 8.57
C LEU A 383 -13.58 18.51 9.66
N PRO A 384 -14.79 17.97 9.88
CA PRO A 384 -15.74 18.54 10.83
C PRO A 384 -15.25 18.53 12.29
N TRP A 385 -14.30 17.66 12.59
CA TRP A 385 -13.68 17.49 13.91
C TRP A 385 -12.28 18.09 14.01
N LEU A 386 -11.73 18.70 12.94
CA LEU A 386 -10.47 19.44 12.97
C LEU A 386 -10.38 20.33 11.73
N THR A 387 -11.04 21.49 11.80
CA THR A 387 -11.03 22.47 10.71
C THR A 387 -9.71 23.23 10.68
N VAL A 388 -9.33 23.80 9.53
CA VAL A 388 -8.18 24.72 9.48
C VAL A 388 -8.41 25.96 10.36
N GLY A 389 -9.67 26.38 10.54
CA GLY A 389 -10.01 27.46 11.47
C GLY A 389 -9.71 27.12 12.93
N SER A 390 -10.20 25.98 13.42
CA SER A 390 -9.88 25.52 14.79
C SER A 390 -8.38 25.31 15.00
N LEU A 391 -7.67 24.79 13.98
CA LEU A 391 -6.22 24.68 14.01
C LEU A 391 -5.53 26.05 14.20
N ARG A 392 -6.03 27.10 13.53
CA ARG A 392 -5.53 28.48 13.71
C ARG A 392 -5.82 28.97 15.12
N ASP A 393 -7.06 28.85 15.56
CA ASP A 393 -7.51 29.38 16.85
C ASP A 393 -6.73 28.71 18.02
N GLU A 394 -6.45 27.40 17.92
CA GLU A 394 -5.64 26.68 18.89
C GLU A 394 -4.16 27.08 18.86
N PHE A 395 -3.60 27.30 17.67
CA PHE A 395 -2.24 27.81 17.53
C PHE A 395 -2.08 29.20 18.13
N ASP A 396 -3.02 30.12 17.85
CA ASP A 396 -3.02 31.47 18.39
C ASP A 396 -3.15 31.46 19.91
N ALA A 397 -4.04 30.62 20.45
CA ALA A 397 -4.21 30.46 21.89
C ALA A 397 -2.96 29.92 22.57
N ALA A 398 -2.25 28.97 21.93
CA ALA A 398 -1.01 28.43 22.45
C ALA A 398 0.15 29.44 22.39
N LEU A 399 0.21 30.24 21.32
CA LEU A 399 1.20 31.28 21.15
C LEU A 399 0.98 32.45 22.13
N ALA A 400 -0.27 32.82 22.41
CA ALA A 400 -0.61 33.84 23.41
C ALA A 400 -0.20 33.47 24.84
N GLN A 401 -0.09 32.17 25.13
CA GLN A 401 0.37 31.65 26.42
C GLN A 401 1.90 31.46 26.46
N TRP A 402 2.61 31.75 25.38
CA TRP A 402 4.05 31.56 25.30
C TRP A 402 4.79 32.56 26.21
N PRO A 403 5.68 32.10 27.12
CA PRO A 403 6.34 32.99 28.07
C PRO A 403 7.30 33.96 27.37
N ALA A 404 7.25 35.23 27.78
CA ALA A 404 8.15 36.27 27.30
C ALA A 404 9.48 36.22 28.08
N GLY A 405 10.58 35.80 27.44
CA GLY A 405 11.94 35.85 28.00
C GLY A 405 13.01 35.25 27.07
N ASN A 406 14.09 36.02 26.85
CA ASN A 406 15.20 35.82 25.88
C ASN A 406 15.68 34.37 25.67
N ALA A 407 15.99 33.90 24.46
CA ALA A 407 16.57 34.61 23.31
C ALA A 407 15.84 34.32 21.97
N SER A 408 15.61 35.34 21.14
CA SER A 408 15.11 35.26 19.75
C SER A 408 13.69 34.65 19.53
N ASP A 409 12.71 35.34 20.13
CA ASP A 409 11.41 35.79 19.61
C ASP A 409 10.28 34.84 19.16
N GLY A 410 10.31 33.57 19.56
CA GLY A 410 9.09 32.77 19.70
C GLY A 410 9.32 31.27 19.59
N PRO A 411 8.28 30.43 19.73
CA PRO A 411 8.48 28.98 19.72
C PRO A 411 8.90 28.48 18.34
N LEU A 412 9.68 27.39 18.33
CA LEU A 412 9.79 26.54 17.15
C LEU A 412 8.50 25.73 17.02
N ALA A 413 7.71 26.02 15.98
CA ALA A 413 6.44 25.32 15.75
C ALA A 413 6.72 23.95 15.09
N VAL A 414 6.39 22.85 15.76
CA VAL A 414 6.60 21.49 15.24
C VAL A 414 5.25 20.84 14.95
N VAL A 415 4.90 20.73 13.67
CA VAL A 415 3.68 20.08 13.21
C VAL A 415 3.93 18.58 13.04
N CYS A 416 3.30 17.76 13.89
CA CYS A 416 3.47 16.32 13.94
C CYS A 416 2.34 15.59 13.21
N CYS A 417 2.66 14.82 12.18
CA CYS A 417 1.76 13.80 11.65
C CYS A 417 1.56 12.67 12.68
N GLN A 418 0.31 12.28 12.98
CA GLN A 418 0.01 11.21 13.94
C GLN A 418 0.62 9.83 13.59
N TYR A 419 1.04 9.64 12.33
CA TYR A 419 1.66 8.42 11.82
C TYR A 419 3.16 8.56 11.52
N GLY A 420 3.74 9.75 11.65
CA GLY A 420 5.18 9.98 11.56
C GLY A 420 5.86 9.92 12.93
N ALA A 421 7.13 10.31 12.98
CA ALA A 421 7.80 10.59 14.25
C ALA A 421 7.06 11.71 14.99
N GLY A 422 6.88 11.53 16.30
CA GLY A 422 6.25 12.52 17.19
C GLY A 422 7.11 12.78 18.41
N LEU A 423 6.74 13.80 19.20
CA LEU A 423 7.50 14.22 20.38
C LEU A 423 7.12 13.46 21.65
N GLY A 424 6.05 12.67 21.61
CA GLY A 424 5.60 11.83 22.73
C GLY A 424 4.70 12.60 23.69
N ALA A 425 4.91 12.44 25.00
CA ALA A 425 4.08 13.04 26.04
C ALA A 425 4.39 14.53 26.30
N SER A 426 5.61 14.99 25.98
CA SER A 426 6.03 16.37 26.16
C SER A 426 6.98 16.81 25.05
N ALA A 427 6.87 18.08 24.66
CA ALA A 427 7.79 18.72 23.72
C ALA A 427 9.08 19.18 24.44
N PRO A 428 10.23 19.25 23.75
CA PRO A 428 11.42 19.91 24.29
C PRO A 428 11.15 21.38 24.64
N PRO A 429 11.96 22.00 25.53
CA PRO A 429 11.92 23.43 25.77
C PRO A 429 12.05 24.22 24.45
N GLY A 430 11.34 25.34 24.31
CA GLY A 430 11.41 26.16 23.10
C GLY A 430 10.61 25.64 21.90
N VAL A 431 9.88 24.52 22.05
CA VAL A 431 9.05 23.92 21.00
C VAL A 431 7.56 24.05 21.31
N LEU A 432 6.80 24.61 20.37
CA LEU A 432 5.34 24.53 20.34
C LEU A 432 4.93 23.44 19.35
N ALA A 433 4.35 22.34 19.84
CA ALA A 433 4.00 21.23 18.97
C ALA A 433 2.51 21.19 18.65
N LEU A 434 2.16 20.78 17.43
CA LEU A 434 0.79 20.69 16.92
C LEU A 434 0.57 19.31 16.31
N GLY A 435 -0.38 18.52 16.82
CA GLY A 435 -0.70 17.21 16.27
C GLY A 435 -1.76 17.27 15.17
N LEU A 436 -1.47 16.71 14.00
CA LEU A 436 -2.40 16.59 12.88
C LEU A 436 -2.63 15.13 12.48
N PRO A 437 -3.83 14.78 11.96
CA PRO A 437 -4.08 13.44 11.47
C PRO A 437 -3.20 13.07 10.28
N CYS A 438 -2.81 14.06 9.50
CA CYS A 438 -1.85 13.93 8.40
C CYS A 438 -1.13 15.26 8.22
N ALA A 439 0.17 15.22 7.92
CA ALA A 439 0.90 16.41 7.50
C ALA A 439 0.28 17.10 6.28
N GLY A 440 -0.41 16.34 5.42
CA GLY A 440 -1.08 16.87 4.22
C GLY A 440 -2.30 17.75 4.50
N LEU A 441 -2.81 17.76 5.75
CA LEU A 441 -3.85 18.69 6.19
C LEU A 441 -3.32 20.12 6.26
N LEU A 442 -2.04 20.31 6.64
CA LEU A 442 -1.45 21.63 6.83
C LEU A 442 -1.42 22.42 5.51
N PRO A 443 -2.17 23.53 5.39
CA PRO A 443 -2.03 24.42 4.25
C PRO A 443 -0.65 25.10 4.27
N PRO A 444 0.01 25.31 3.12
CA PRO A 444 1.28 26.03 3.08
C PRO A 444 1.16 27.48 3.55
N SER A 445 -0.01 28.12 3.36
CA SER A 445 -0.30 29.44 3.94
C SER A 445 -0.28 29.46 5.46
N PHE A 446 -0.46 28.31 6.11
CA PHE A 446 -0.35 28.18 7.56
C PHE A 446 1.10 28.28 8.04
N VAL A 447 2.07 27.84 7.23
CA VAL A 447 3.49 28.05 7.54
C VAL A 447 3.83 29.54 7.51
N ASP A 448 3.43 30.26 6.46
CA ASP A 448 3.60 31.72 6.38
C ASP A 448 2.91 32.43 7.55
N TYR A 449 1.70 31.97 7.91
CA TYR A 449 0.96 32.49 9.06
C TYR A 449 1.69 32.29 10.38
N ALA A 450 2.15 31.07 10.67
CA ALA A 450 2.85 30.76 11.91
C ALA A 450 4.11 31.62 12.08
N LEU A 451 4.89 31.79 11.01
CA LEU A 451 6.10 32.62 11.03
C LEU A 451 5.79 34.11 11.28
N ARG A 452 4.71 34.64 10.68
CA ARG A 452 4.27 36.04 10.90
C ARG A 452 3.60 36.27 12.24
N ALA A 453 2.94 35.25 12.78
CA ALA A 453 2.29 35.31 14.09
C ALA A 453 3.30 35.34 15.24
N GLY A 454 4.53 34.88 15.01
CA GLY A 454 5.63 34.94 15.97
C GLY A 454 6.39 33.62 16.16
N ALA A 455 6.15 32.58 15.36
CA ALA A 455 7.01 31.39 15.43
C ALA A 455 8.41 31.69 14.85
N ARG A 456 9.47 31.33 15.56
CA ARG A 456 10.85 31.52 15.05
C ARG A 456 11.16 30.61 13.85
N GLY A 457 10.49 29.46 13.78
CA GLY A 457 10.61 28.51 12.68
C GLY A 457 9.46 27.51 12.68
N VAL A 458 9.34 26.76 11.59
CA VAL A 458 8.34 25.70 11.44
C VAL A 458 9.01 24.41 10.98
N ILE A 459 8.82 23.33 11.74
CA ILE A 459 9.17 21.97 11.32
C ILE A 459 7.88 21.21 11.05
N VAL A 460 7.79 20.58 9.88
CA VAL A 460 6.68 19.67 9.54
C VAL A 460 7.20 18.24 9.54
N ALA A 461 6.87 17.48 10.58
CA ALA A 461 7.21 16.07 10.71
C ALA A 461 6.16 15.20 10.00
N ALA A 462 6.55 14.60 8.88
CA ALA A 462 5.72 13.73 8.05
C ALA A 462 6.19 12.28 8.11
N CYS A 463 5.35 11.36 7.65
CA CYS A 463 5.75 9.98 7.42
C CYS A 463 6.87 9.89 6.35
N PRO A 464 7.62 8.78 6.31
CA PRO A 464 8.43 8.43 5.15
C PRO A 464 7.59 8.43 3.87
N THR A 465 8.19 8.79 2.75
CA THR A 465 7.47 9.00 1.48
C THR A 465 6.98 7.69 0.86
N GLN A 466 7.69 6.59 1.14
CA GLN A 466 7.33 5.24 0.70
C GLN A 466 6.49 4.46 1.73
N ASP A 467 6.28 5.00 2.93
CA ASP A 467 5.43 4.39 3.97
C ASP A 467 4.37 5.36 4.53
N CYS A 468 3.91 6.30 3.71
CA CYS A 468 2.91 7.25 4.14
C CYS A 468 1.56 6.57 4.38
N GLU A 469 1.01 6.76 5.59
CA GLU A 469 -0.27 6.15 5.98
C GLU A 469 -1.43 6.58 5.10
N PHE A 470 -1.39 7.79 4.53
CA PHE A 470 -2.40 8.26 3.59
C PHE A 470 -1.89 8.39 2.15
N ARG A 471 -0.88 7.56 1.79
CA ARG A 471 -0.22 7.46 0.47
C ARG A 471 0.56 8.69 0.05
N PHE A 472 -0.11 9.82 -0.12
CA PHE A 472 0.49 11.04 -0.68
C PHE A 472 0.61 12.18 0.33
N GLY A 473 0.15 12.00 1.57
CA GLY A 473 0.23 13.05 2.59
C GLY A 473 1.62 13.65 2.74
N ALA A 474 2.66 12.81 2.87
CA ALA A 474 4.04 13.25 3.00
C ALA A 474 4.57 13.94 1.74
N SER A 475 4.34 13.35 0.56
CA SER A 475 4.86 13.88 -0.72
C SER A 475 4.14 15.16 -1.16
N TRP A 476 2.82 15.27 -0.96
CA TRP A 476 2.10 16.51 -1.25
C TRP A 476 2.47 17.64 -0.29
N THR A 477 2.67 17.35 1.01
CA THR A 477 3.23 18.35 1.92
C THR A 477 4.57 18.86 1.40
N ALA A 478 5.52 17.95 1.13
CA ALA A 478 6.84 18.33 0.61
C ALA A 478 6.76 19.16 -0.68
N GLN A 479 5.95 18.72 -1.66
CA GLN A 479 5.78 19.43 -2.93
C GLN A 479 5.12 20.82 -2.76
N ARG A 480 4.12 20.96 -1.89
CA ARG A 480 3.47 22.26 -1.63
C ARG A 480 4.43 23.22 -0.93
N MET A 481 5.21 22.74 0.04
CA MET A 481 6.23 23.54 0.73
C MET A 481 7.37 23.95 -0.21
N ALA A 482 7.76 23.08 -1.15
CA ALA A 482 8.75 23.37 -2.19
C ALA A 482 8.20 24.17 -3.38
N GLY A 483 6.92 24.57 -3.38
CA GLY A 483 6.29 25.32 -4.47
C GLY A 483 6.07 24.53 -5.78
N GLN A 484 6.19 23.20 -5.73
CA GLN A 484 6.02 22.28 -6.87
C GLN A 484 4.57 21.84 -7.07
N ARG A 485 3.68 22.10 -6.09
CA ARG A 485 2.26 21.73 -6.12
C ARG A 485 1.39 22.85 -5.56
N GLU A 486 0.20 23.03 -6.11
CA GLU A 486 -0.82 23.95 -5.57
C GLU A 486 -1.55 23.37 -4.34
N PRO A 487 -1.97 24.21 -3.37
CA PRO A 487 -1.48 25.58 -3.17
C PRO A 487 0.03 25.58 -2.89
N ARG A 488 0.74 26.59 -3.38
CA ARG A 488 2.19 26.74 -3.16
C ARG A 488 2.45 27.58 -1.93
N LEU A 489 3.57 27.32 -1.26
CA LEU A 489 4.14 28.27 -0.30
C LEU A 489 4.45 29.59 -1.00
N ARG A 490 4.15 30.70 -0.33
CA ARG A 490 4.37 32.04 -0.88
C ARG A 490 5.88 32.28 -1.04
N ALA A 491 6.30 32.87 -2.16
CA ALA A 491 7.70 33.11 -2.47
C ALA A 491 8.46 33.99 -1.45
N GLY A 492 7.76 34.81 -0.67
CA GLY A 492 8.34 35.66 0.37
C GLY A 492 8.56 34.98 1.73
N VAL A 493 8.35 33.66 1.84
CA VAL A 493 8.64 32.91 3.06
C VAL A 493 10.12 32.50 3.06
N GLU A 494 10.81 32.82 4.15
CA GLU A 494 12.22 32.44 4.38
C GLU A 494 12.33 30.92 4.55
N LEU A 495 12.80 30.22 3.50
CA LEU A 495 12.87 28.75 3.49
C LEU A 495 13.81 28.18 4.55
N GLU A 496 14.80 28.94 5.00
CA GLU A 496 15.71 28.55 6.10
C GLU A 496 14.95 28.36 7.42
N ARG A 497 13.80 29.01 7.58
CA ARG A 497 12.92 28.89 8.76
C ARG A 497 11.87 27.79 8.62
N LEU A 498 11.92 27.01 7.55
CA LEU A 498 11.02 25.88 7.29
C LEU A 498 11.82 24.60 7.05
N ARG A 499 11.48 23.52 7.78
CA ARG A 499 12.05 22.20 7.53
C ARG A 499 10.95 21.15 7.44
N VAL A 500 10.93 20.36 6.37
CA VAL A 500 10.06 19.17 6.27
C VAL A 500 10.91 17.94 6.61
N VAL A 501 10.54 17.23 7.67
CA VAL A 501 11.26 16.05 8.15
C VAL A 501 10.44 14.81 7.83
N HIS A 502 11.02 13.89 7.08
CA HIS A 502 10.43 12.58 6.80
C HIS A 502 11.00 11.56 7.78
N ALA A 503 10.23 11.20 8.80
CA ALA A 503 10.68 10.28 9.84
C ALA A 503 9.60 9.27 10.19
N ALA A 504 10.02 8.00 10.27
CA ALA A 504 9.15 6.91 10.69
C ALA A 504 8.72 7.10 12.15
N ARG A 505 7.57 6.51 12.51
CA ARG A 505 7.01 6.60 13.86
C ARG A 505 8.01 6.25 14.97
N GLU A 506 8.82 5.22 14.78
CA GLU A 506 9.79 4.77 15.79
C GLU A 506 11.06 5.62 15.80
N ASP A 507 11.24 6.51 14.83
CA ASP A 507 12.44 7.32 14.67
C ASP A 507 12.27 8.71 15.30
N ARG A 508 11.91 8.72 16.58
CA ARG A 508 11.84 9.95 17.38
C ARG A 508 13.19 10.67 17.43
N ARG A 509 14.29 9.90 17.39
CA ARG A 509 15.65 10.46 17.42
C ARG A 509 15.92 11.34 16.21
N ALA A 510 15.51 10.94 15.01
CA ALA A 510 15.64 11.79 13.81
C ALA A 510 14.88 13.11 13.95
N LEU A 511 13.68 13.11 14.52
CA LEU A 511 12.93 14.37 14.76
C LEU A 511 13.62 15.25 15.81
N LEU A 512 14.10 14.68 16.91
CA LEU A 512 14.81 15.43 17.95
C LEU A 512 16.14 16.00 17.44
N ALA A 513 16.88 15.23 16.62
CA ALA A 513 18.09 15.71 15.96
C ALA A 513 17.76 16.86 15.00
N ALA A 514 16.71 16.74 14.19
CA ALA A 514 16.30 17.82 13.29
C ALA A 514 15.89 19.10 14.01
N ILE A 515 15.32 19.00 15.22
CA ILE A 515 15.02 20.14 16.10
C ILE A 515 16.32 20.77 16.62
N ALA A 516 17.23 19.95 17.17
CA ALA A 516 18.52 20.44 17.68
C ALA A 516 19.37 21.09 16.58
N ASP A 517 19.41 20.50 15.38
CA ASP A 517 20.11 21.03 14.22
C ASP A 517 19.50 22.34 13.73
N PHE A 518 18.18 22.50 13.87
CA PHE A 518 17.50 23.75 13.53
C PHE A 518 17.90 24.86 14.52
N ASP A 519 17.99 24.52 15.80
CA ASP A 519 18.43 25.44 16.85
C ASP A 519 19.90 25.84 16.68
N ALA A 520 20.77 24.87 16.38
CA ALA A 520 22.20 25.11 16.16
C ALA A 520 22.47 25.99 14.93
N ALA A 521 21.71 25.79 13.84
CA ALA A 521 21.86 26.59 12.61
C ALA A 521 21.43 28.06 12.76
N GLN A 522 20.73 28.43 13.84
CA GLN A 522 20.29 29.80 14.11
C GLN A 522 21.20 30.56 15.10
N VAL A 523 22.26 29.93 15.63
CA VAL A 523 23.28 30.60 16.43
C VAL A 523 24.39 31.07 15.46
N PRO A 524 24.58 32.38 15.23
CA PRO A 524 25.71 32.84 14.42
C PRO A 524 27.04 32.42 15.10
N GLU A 525 27.96 31.84 14.34
CA GLU A 525 29.36 31.69 14.77
C GLU A 525 29.86 33.07 15.15
N ASN A 526 30.08 33.29 16.45
CA ASN A 526 30.70 34.48 16.96
C ASN A 526 32.11 34.54 16.35
N ILE A 527 32.32 35.44 15.39
CA ILE A 527 33.66 35.80 14.93
C ILE A 527 34.30 36.59 16.07
N ASP A 528 34.88 35.87 17.02
CA ASP A 528 35.95 36.38 17.85
C ASP A 528 37.19 36.48 16.95
N ALA A 529 37.38 37.64 16.34
CA ALA A 529 38.68 38.10 15.83
C ALA A 529 38.84 39.57 16.23
N CYS A 530 39.29 39.77 17.47
CA CYS A 530 39.93 40.99 17.94
C CYS A 530 41.44 40.74 17.98
#